data_AF-A0A2T0AP26-F1
#
_entry.id   AF-A0A2T0AP26-F1
#
_cell.length_a   1.000
_cell.length_b   1.000
_cell.length_c   1.000
_cell.angle_alpha   90.00
_cell.angle_beta   90.00
_cell.angle_gamma   90.00
#
_symmetry.space_group_name_H-M   'P 1'
#
loop_
_entity.id
_entity.type
_entity.pdbx_description
1 polymer ?
#
loop_
_entity_poly.entity_id
_entity_poly.type
_entity_poly.pdbx_seq_one_letter_code
_entity_poly.pdbx_strand_id
1 'polypeptide(L)'
;MLPLADRERRKKEGEKFLRQCAEDILNSDLDRETKKAVLLRAEIFAGLVYDRQVIELIFREVEQVLNIEESAGYQRIFEKGLIKGRQEGWQEGRQEGRQEGRQESLVDVTIRLLSKKFRRLPREYVARIKEQDAYVLQQVIDNIFDINDLSELEDYLQ
;
A
#
# COMPACT_ATOMS: atom_id res chain seq x y z
N MET A 1 -7.01 14.75 -35.51
CA MET A 1 -7.26 13.48 -34.77
C MET A 1 -6.07 13.23 -33.86
N LEU A 2 -6.28 12.63 -32.68
CA LEU A 2 -5.15 12.18 -31.85
C LEU A 2 -4.34 11.14 -32.64
N PRO A 3 -2.99 11.20 -32.64
CA PRO A 3 -2.16 10.27 -33.42
C PRO A 3 -2.49 8.79 -33.18
N LEU A 4 -2.91 8.43 -31.96
CA LEU A 4 -3.25 7.05 -31.55
C LEU A 4 -4.64 6.54 -31.97
N ALA A 5 -5.44 7.33 -32.69
CA ALA A 5 -6.78 6.94 -33.11
C ALA A 5 -6.78 5.92 -34.27
N ASP A 6 -5.67 5.78 -35.01
CA ASP A 6 -5.54 4.83 -36.11
C ASP A 6 -5.31 3.40 -35.61
N ARG A 7 -6.42 2.67 -35.43
CA ARG A 7 -6.43 1.31 -34.89
C ARG A 7 -5.77 0.30 -35.82
N GLU A 8 -5.91 0.46 -37.12
CA GLU A 8 -5.40 -0.49 -38.12
C GLU A 8 -3.89 -0.36 -38.25
N ARG A 9 -3.38 0.88 -38.31
CA ARG A 9 -1.94 1.12 -38.32
C ARG A 9 -1.28 0.64 -37.02
N ARG A 10 -1.91 0.88 -35.87
CA ARG A 10 -1.42 0.39 -34.57
C ARG A 10 -1.30 -1.14 -34.53
N LYS A 11 -2.26 -1.90 -35.07
CA LYS A 11 -2.17 -3.37 -35.13
C LYS A 11 -1.02 -3.85 -36.00
N LYS A 12 -0.72 -3.11 -37.08
CA LYS A 12 0.30 -3.49 -38.06
C LYS A 12 1.72 -3.09 -37.62
N GLU A 13 1.87 -1.91 -37.02
CA GLU A 13 3.17 -1.29 -36.72
C GLU A 13 3.54 -1.35 -35.23
N GLY A 14 2.61 -1.68 -34.34
CA GLY A 14 2.86 -1.92 -32.92
C GLY A 14 3.59 -0.78 -32.22
N GLU A 15 4.68 -1.12 -31.51
CA GLU A 15 5.51 -0.17 -30.78
C GLU A 15 6.14 0.92 -31.66
N LYS A 16 6.45 0.61 -32.92
CA LYS A 16 7.04 1.59 -33.85
C LYS A 16 6.07 2.75 -34.11
N PHE A 17 4.79 2.44 -34.24
CA PHE A 17 3.75 3.46 -34.38
C PHE A 17 3.59 4.30 -33.12
N LEU A 18 3.71 3.68 -31.94
CA LEU A 18 3.62 4.37 -30.67
C LEU A 18 4.79 5.36 -30.47
N ARG A 19 6.02 4.96 -30.84
CA ARG A 19 7.19 5.84 -30.86
C ARG A 19 6.98 7.04 -31.79
N GLN A 20 6.53 6.77 -33.02
CA GLN A 20 6.24 7.83 -33.98
C GLN A 20 5.20 8.81 -33.43
N CYS A 21 4.16 8.31 -32.77
CA CYS A 21 3.14 9.17 -32.16
C CYS A 21 3.73 10.10 -31.09
N ALA A 22 4.63 9.61 -30.23
CA ALA A 22 5.27 10.42 -29.21
C ALA A 22 6.17 11.50 -29.83
N GLU A 23 6.96 11.13 -30.85
CA GLU A 23 7.81 12.05 -31.60
C GLU A 23 7.00 13.11 -32.37
N ASP A 24 5.90 12.70 -33.01
CA ASP A 24 5.01 13.61 -33.76
C ASP A 24 4.38 14.65 -32.81
N ILE A 25 4.00 14.24 -31.60
CA ILE A 25 3.48 15.17 -30.58
C ILE A 25 4.55 16.18 -30.20
N LEU A 26 5.78 15.70 -29.91
CA LEU A 26 6.89 16.56 -29.51
C LEU A 26 7.25 17.58 -30.61
N ASN A 27 7.29 17.13 -31.86
CA ASN A 27 7.72 17.91 -33.02
C ASN A 27 6.59 18.71 -33.69
N SER A 28 5.35 18.58 -33.21
CA SER A 28 4.20 19.33 -33.76
C SER A 28 4.31 20.85 -33.54
N ASP A 29 3.55 21.63 -34.30
CA ASP A 29 3.42 23.10 -34.13
C ASP A 29 2.48 23.49 -32.97
N LEU A 30 2.05 22.54 -32.15
CA LEU A 30 1.17 22.78 -31.01
C LEU A 30 1.91 23.57 -29.91
N ASP A 31 1.17 24.40 -29.17
CA ASP A 31 1.71 25.03 -27.97
C ASP A 31 2.04 23.98 -26.90
N ARG A 32 2.91 24.34 -25.96
CA ARG A 32 3.45 23.41 -24.95
C ARG A 32 2.35 22.78 -24.09
N GLU A 33 1.32 23.54 -23.71
CA GLU A 33 0.24 23.02 -22.87
C GLU A 33 -0.64 22.04 -23.64
N THR A 34 -0.92 22.32 -24.92
CA THR A 34 -1.62 21.36 -25.78
C THR A 34 -0.78 20.11 -26.02
N LYS A 35 0.55 20.22 -26.22
CA LYS A 35 1.45 19.06 -26.33
C LYS A 35 1.39 18.18 -25.09
N LYS A 36 1.51 18.75 -23.89
CA LYS A 36 1.35 18.03 -22.61
C LYS A 36 0.00 17.30 -22.57
N ALA A 37 -1.10 18.01 -22.85
CA ALA A 37 -2.43 17.41 -22.79
C ALA A 37 -2.65 16.29 -23.81
N VAL A 38 -2.04 16.37 -25.00
CA VAL A 38 -2.12 15.33 -26.04
C VAL A 38 -1.23 14.14 -25.68
N LEU A 39 -0.02 14.37 -25.15
CA LEU A 39 0.89 13.31 -24.68
C LEU A 39 0.25 12.48 -23.58
N LEU A 40 -0.32 13.12 -22.55
CA LEU A 40 -0.99 12.41 -21.47
C LEU A 40 -2.15 11.54 -21.96
N ARG A 41 -2.96 12.04 -22.90
CA ARG A 41 -4.04 11.25 -23.52
C ARG A 41 -3.47 10.08 -24.32
N ALA A 42 -2.35 10.30 -25.01
CA ALA A 42 -1.66 9.28 -25.77
C ALA A 42 -1.17 8.14 -24.86
N GLU A 43 -0.51 8.46 -23.75
CA GLU A 43 -0.08 7.48 -22.73
C GLU A 43 -1.26 6.68 -22.17
N ILE A 44 -2.37 7.35 -21.82
CA ILE A 44 -3.58 6.67 -21.32
C ILE A 44 -4.10 5.66 -22.34
N PHE A 45 -4.15 6.01 -23.62
CA PHE A 45 -4.58 5.09 -24.67
C PHE A 45 -3.56 3.97 -24.94
N ALA A 46 -2.27 4.27 -24.83
CA ALA A 46 -1.21 3.28 -24.93
C ALA A 46 -1.32 2.23 -23.82
N GLY A 47 -1.63 2.66 -22.59
CA GLY A 47 -1.87 1.80 -21.42
C GLY A 47 -3.04 0.83 -21.53
N LEU A 48 -3.93 1.01 -22.50
CA LEU A 48 -5.01 0.05 -22.77
C LEU A 48 -4.55 -1.12 -23.65
N VAL A 49 -3.39 -1.03 -24.28
CA VAL A 49 -2.94 -1.96 -25.32
C VAL A 49 -1.56 -2.53 -25.02
N TYR A 50 -0.67 -1.73 -24.43
CA TYR A 50 0.72 -2.07 -24.18
C TYR A 50 1.01 -2.18 -22.69
N ASP A 51 1.95 -3.04 -22.35
CA ASP A 51 2.44 -3.16 -20.97
C ASP A 51 3.20 -1.91 -20.53
N ARG A 52 3.22 -1.71 -19.21
CA ARG A 52 3.86 -0.56 -18.56
C ARG A 52 5.30 -0.32 -19.01
N GLN A 53 6.09 -1.39 -19.17
CA GLN A 53 7.51 -1.29 -19.56
C GLN A 53 7.68 -0.68 -20.96
N VAL A 54 6.78 -1.01 -21.89
CA VAL A 54 6.80 -0.47 -23.26
C VAL A 54 6.44 1.01 -23.25
N ILE A 55 5.44 1.40 -22.47
CA ILE A 55 5.02 2.80 -22.33
C ILE A 55 6.16 3.62 -21.73
N GLU A 56 6.75 3.16 -20.63
CA GLU A 56 7.89 3.82 -19.98
C GLU A 56 9.09 3.95 -20.94
N LEU A 57 9.38 2.91 -21.73
CA LEU A 57 10.47 2.98 -22.71
C LEU A 57 10.23 4.03 -23.80
N ILE A 58 8.98 4.25 -24.19
CA ILE A 58 8.62 5.09 -25.34
C ILE A 58 8.35 6.55 -24.94
N PHE A 59 7.62 6.77 -23.85
CA PHE A 59 7.14 8.11 -23.49
C PHE A 59 8.09 8.87 -22.55
N ARG A 60 8.91 8.19 -21.75
CA ARG A 60 9.74 8.81 -20.69
C ARG A 60 10.55 10.02 -21.16
N GLU A 61 11.18 9.93 -22.34
CA GLU A 61 11.97 11.06 -22.86
C GLU A 61 11.07 12.27 -23.20
N VAL A 62 9.94 12.03 -23.87
CA VAL A 62 9.01 13.09 -24.26
C VAL A 62 8.31 13.70 -23.04
N GLU A 63 7.96 12.88 -22.05
CA GLU A 63 7.44 13.32 -20.75
C GLU A 63 8.38 14.29 -20.05
N GLN A 64 9.68 13.94 -20.00
CA GLN A 64 10.73 14.77 -19.41
C GLN A 64 10.92 16.07 -20.18
N VAL A 65 10.97 16.03 -21.51
CA VAL A 65 11.15 17.23 -22.35
C VAL A 65 9.96 18.18 -22.20
N LEU A 66 8.74 17.65 -22.12
CA LEU A 66 7.54 18.48 -22.02
C LEU A 66 7.19 18.92 -20.60
N ASN A 67 7.82 18.38 -19.56
CA ASN A 67 7.43 18.50 -18.15
C ASN A 67 5.95 18.11 -17.94
N ILE A 68 5.60 16.87 -18.29
CA ILE A 68 4.20 16.40 -18.23
C ILE A 68 3.59 16.51 -16.82
N GLU A 69 4.42 16.50 -15.78
CA GLU A 69 4.04 16.59 -14.37
C GLU A 69 3.33 17.90 -14.01
N GLU A 70 3.59 18.97 -14.77
CA GLU A 70 2.94 20.27 -14.61
C GLU A 70 1.53 20.29 -15.24
N SER A 71 1.19 19.28 -16.05
CA SER A 71 -0.11 19.25 -16.72
C SER A 71 -1.26 19.04 -15.74
N ALA A 72 -2.37 19.75 -15.93
CA ALA A 72 -3.53 19.63 -15.07
C ALA A 72 -4.10 18.20 -15.01
N GLY A 73 -4.00 17.45 -16.11
CA GLY A 73 -4.42 16.05 -16.14
C GLY A 73 -3.55 15.14 -15.30
N TYR A 74 -2.22 15.32 -15.36
CA TYR A 74 -1.27 14.55 -14.56
C TYR A 74 -1.44 14.86 -13.08
N GLN A 75 -1.47 16.16 -12.71
CA GLN A 75 -1.72 16.63 -11.35
C GLN A 75 -2.98 15.99 -10.75
N ARG A 76 -4.09 15.96 -11.51
CA ARG A 76 -5.36 15.35 -11.07
C ARG A 76 -5.23 13.85 -10.83
N ILE A 77 -4.52 13.12 -11.68
CA ILE A 77 -4.33 11.66 -11.53
C ILE A 77 -3.43 11.40 -10.32
N PHE A 78 -2.33 12.14 -10.21
CA PHE A 78 -1.38 12.03 -9.11
C PHE A 78 -2.02 12.34 -7.76
N GLU A 79 -2.78 13.44 -7.65
CA GLU A 79 -3.50 13.82 -6.44
C GLU A 79 -4.50 12.73 -6.00
N LYS A 80 -5.26 12.16 -6.94
CA LYS A 80 -6.15 11.03 -6.65
C LYS A 80 -5.39 9.82 -6.12
N GLY A 81 -4.22 9.52 -6.69
CA GLY A 81 -3.33 8.46 -6.22
C GLY A 81 -2.85 8.73 -4.79
N LEU A 82 -2.41 9.96 -4.50
CA LEU A 82 -1.94 10.37 -3.18
C LEU A 82 -3.04 10.29 -2.12
N ILE A 83 -4.26 10.74 -2.44
CA ILE A 83 -5.42 10.63 -1.55
C ILE A 83 -5.71 9.17 -1.22
N LYS A 84 -5.74 8.30 -2.24
CA LYS A 84 -6.00 6.87 -2.06
C LYS A 84 -4.92 6.22 -1.20
N GLY A 85 -3.63 6.44 -1.51
CA GLY A 85 -2.52 5.90 -0.72
C GLY A 85 -2.52 6.40 0.72
N ARG A 86 -2.86 7.67 0.97
CA ARG A 86 -3.01 8.21 2.34
C ARG A 86 -4.17 7.55 3.09
N GLN A 87 -5.30 7.31 2.42
CA GLN A 87 -6.45 6.65 3.04
C GLN A 87 -6.13 5.19 3.39
N GLU A 88 -5.50 4.46 2.48
CA GLU A 88 -5.06 3.07 2.69
C GLU A 88 -4.07 2.99 3.85
N GLY A 89 -2.99 3.79 3.83
CA GLY A 89 -2.01 3.81 4.91
C GLY A 89 -2.59 4.23 6.26
N TRP A 90 -3.57 5.14 6.29
CA TRP A 90 -4.26 5.49 7.53
C TRP A 90 -5.13 4.34 8.06
N GLN A 91 -5.80 3.59 7.18
CA GLN A 91 -6.60 2.45 7.59
C GLN A 91 -5.74 1.30 8.11
N GLU A 92 -4.64 0.99 7.42
CA GLU A 92 -3.68 -0.04 7.84
C GLU A 92 -3.06 0.33 9.19
N GLY A 93 -2.46 1.52 9.31
CA GLY A 93 -1.86 1.95 10.58
C GLY A 93 -2.86 2.03 11.74
N ARG A 94 -4.13 2.36 11.46
CA ARG A 94 -5.19 2.31 12.49
C ARG A 94 -5.52 0.89 12.91
N GLN A 95 -5.51 -0.08 11.99
CA GLN A 95 -5.76 -1.48 12.31
C GLN A 95 -4.60 -2.10 13.09
N GLU A 96 -3.36 -1.89 12.63
CA GLU A 96 -2.14 -2.35 13.31
C GLU A 96 -2.07 -1.78 14.72
N GLY A 97 -2.19 -0.45 14.88
CA GLY A 97 -2.13 0.18 16.21
C GLY A 97 -3.26 -0.28 17.16
N ARG A 98 -4.42 -0.68 16.64
CA ARG A 98 -5.48 -1.29 17.47
C ARG A 98 -5.15 -2.72 17.88
N GLN A 99 -4.53 -3.50 17.00
CA GLN A 99 -4.12 -4.88 17.30
C GLN A 99 -2.98 -4.88 18.31
N GLU A 100 -1.95 -4.06 18.09
CA GLU A 100 -0.84 -3.88 19.03
C GLU A 100 -1.34 -3.38 20.38
N GLY A 101 -2.15 -2.32 20.41
CA GLY A 101 -2.71 -1.81 21.67
C GLY A 101 -3.58 -2.84 22.41
N ARG A 102 -4.32 -3.69 21.68
CA ARG A 102 -5.07 -4.80 22.30
C ARG A 102 -4.12 -5.85 22.88
N GLN A 103 -3.07 -6.21 22.16
CA GLN A 103 -2.09 -7.19 22.60
C GLN A 103 -1.34 -6.72 23.85
N GLU A 104 -0.82 -5.49 23.83
CA GLU A 104 -0.16 -4.88 25.00
C GLU A 104 -1.09 -4.81 26.22
N SER A 105 -2.37 -4.46 26.01
CA SER A 105 -3.37 -4.45 27.08
C SER A 105 -3.62 -5.84 27.66
N LEU A 106 -3.70 -6.89 26.83
CA LEU A 106 -3.89 -8.27 27.29
C LEU A 106 -2.69 -8.73 28.12
N VAL A 107 -1.47 -8.41 27.70
CA VAL A 107 -0.24 -8.72 28.46
C VAL A 107 -0.28 -8.05 29.84
N ASP A 108 -0.54 -6.74 29.90
CA ASP A 108 -0.59 -5.98 31.17
C ASP A 108 -1.68 -6.52 32.10
N VAL A 109 -2.89 -6.77 31.56
CA VAL A 109 -4.02 -7.32 32.33
C VAL A 109 -3.67 -8.70 32.89
N THR A 110 -3.11 -9.58 32.07
CA THR A 110 -2.74 -10.94 32.46
C THR A 110 -1.74 -10.92 33.62
N ILE A 111 -0.65 -10.15 33.46
CA ILE A 111 0.39 -10.01 34.50
C ILE A 111 -0.22 -9.45 35.79
N ARG A 112 -1.06 -8.42 35.69
CA ARG A 112 -1.69 -7.76 36.85
C ARG A 112 -2.62 -8.71 37.59
N LEU A 113 -3.45 -9.47 36.89
CA LEU A 113 -4.39 -10.40 37.50
C LEU A 113 -3.67 -11.56 38.18
N LEU A 114 -2.71 -12.20 37.51
CA LEU A 114 -1.90 -13.27 38.09
C LEU A 114 -1.09 -12.78 39.29
N SER A 115 -0.49 -11.59 39.21
CA SER A 115 0.23 -10.99 40.34
C SER A 115 -0.68 -10.72 41.53
N LYS A 116 -1.93 -10.31 41.30
CA LYS A 116 -2.92 -10.14 42.38
C LYS A 116 -3.35 -11.47 42.98
N LYS A 117 -3.59 -12.50 42.17
CA LYS A 117 -4.03 -13.83 42.65
C LYS A 117 -2.94 -14.53 43.46
N PHE A 118 -1.72 -14.58 42.93
CA PHE A 118 -0.61 -15.33 43.51
C PHE A 118 0.35 -14.49 44.38
N ARG A 119 0.03 -13.19 44.58
CA ARG A 119 0.83 -12.17 45.30
C ARG A 119 2.17 -11.81 44.67
N ARG A 120 2.87 -12.77 44.06
CA ARG A 120 4.13 -12.57 43.35
C ARG A 120 4.20 -13.50 42.15
N LEU A 121 4.32 -12.93 40.96
CA LEU A 121 4.56 -13.68 39.73
C LEU A 121 6.08 -13.75 39.47
N PRO A 122 6.68 -14.95 39.36
CA PRO A 122 8.09 -15.08 39.00
C PRO A 122 8.42 -14.42 37.65
N ARG A 123 9.66 -13.93 37.50
CA ARG A 123 10.09 -13.19 36.29
C ARG A 123 10.01 -14.04 35.02
N GLU A 124 10.20 -15.34 35.15
CA GLU A 124 10.11 -16.30 34.04
C GLU A 124 8.71 -16.31 33.41
N TYR A 125 7.66 -16.40 34.24
CA TYR A 125 6.27 -16.31 33.75
C TYR A 125 5.96 -14.96 33.12
N VAL A 126 6.49 -13.86 33.68
CA VAL A 126 6.34 -12.52 33.07
C VAL A 126 6.96 -12.46 31.68
N ALA A 127 8.13 -13.08 31.47
CA ALA A 127 8.78 -13.12 30.17
C ALA A 127 7.93 -13.94 29.17
N ARG A 128 7.52 -15.15 29.56
CA ARG A 128 6.66 -16.01 28.71
C ARG A 128 5.36 -15.32 28.32
N ILE A 129 4.66 -14.68 29.26
CA ILE A 129 3.42 -13.94 29.01
C ILE A 129 3.60 -12.82 27.98
N LYS A 130 4.75 -12.13 27.97
CA LYS A 130 5.01 -11.06 26.98
C LYS A 130 5.19 -11.59 25.56
N GLU A 131 5.54 -12.86 25.42
CA GLU A 131 5.79 -13.52 24.14
C GLU A 131 4.55 -14.28 23.62
N GLN A 132 3.55 -14.51 24.48
CA GLN A 132 2.32 -15.18 24.09
C GLN A 132 1.42 -14.32 23.21
N ASP A 133 0.68 -14.95 22.31
CA ASP A 133 -0.30 -14.28 21.47
C ASP A 133 -1.59 -13.89 22.23
N ALA A 134 -2.41 -13.05 21.59
CA ALA A 134 -3.65 -12.55 22.17
C ALA A 134 -4.61 -13.65 22.62
N TYR A 135 -4.62 -14.79 21.91
CA TYR A 135 -5.55 -15.89 22.17
C TYR A 135 -5.17 -16.60 23.46
N VAL A 136 -3.89 -16.96 23.63
CA VAL A 136 -3.40 -17.61 24.85
C VAL A 136 -3.61 -16.70 26.06
N LEU A 137 -3.28 -15.42 25.94
CA LEU A 137 -3.50 -14.44 27.02
C LEU A 137 -4.97 -14.34 27.42
N GLN A 138 -5.86 -14.34 26.43
CA GLN A 138 -7.30 -14.29 26.69
C GLN A 138 -7.80 -15.57 27.37
N GLN A 139 -7.27 -16.74 27.01
CA GLN A 139 -7.58 -17.99 27.73
C GLN A 139 -7.11 -17.97 29.19
N VAL A 140 -5.91 -17.44 29.47
CA VAL A 140 -5.43 -17.30 30.85
C VAL A 140 -6.31 -16.34 31.65
N ILE A 141 -6.76 -15.23 31.04
CA ILE A 141 -7.67 -14.28 31.68
C ILE A 141 -9.05 -14.91 31.95
N ASP A 142 -9.62 -15.63 30.98
CA ASP A 142 -10.96 -16.23 31.11
C ASP A 142 -10.98 -17.33 32.17
N ASN A 143 -9.90 -18.11 32.29
CA ASN A 143 -9.75 -19.18 33.29
C ASN A 143 -9.07 -18.71 34.59
N ILE A 144 -8.94 -17.39 34.82
CA ILE A 144 -8.15 -16.86 35.94
C ILE A 144 -8.64 -17.36 37.31
N PHE A 145 -9.92 -17.69 37.45
CA PHE A 145 -10.49 -18.21 38.70
C PHE A 145 -10.25 -19.71 38.87
N ASP A 146 -10.12 -20.45 37.78
CA ASP A 146 -9.92 -21.89 37.76
C ASP A 146 -8.44 -22.29 37.95
N ILE A 147 -7.50 -21.40 37.60
CA ILE A 147 -6.05 -21.62 37.77
C ILE A 147 -5.69 -21.50 39.26
N ASN A 148 -5.46 -22.61 39.97
CA ASN A 148 -5.26 -22.60 41.43
C ASN A 148 -3.79 -22.56 41.85
N ASP A 149 -2.88 -23.00 40.99
CA ASP A 149 -1.43 -22.98 41.21
C ASP A 149 -0.70 -22.39 40.01
N LEU A 150 0.49 -21.80 40.24
CA LEU A 150 1.29 -21.22 39.15
C LEU A 150 1.75 -22.27 38.13
N SER A 151 1.94 -23.54 38.55
CA SER A 151 2.32 -24.63 37.65
C SER A 151 1.24 -24.96 36.61
N GLU A 152 -0.03 -24.64 36.87
CA GLU A 152 -1.12 -24.82 35.90
C GLU A 152 -1.01 -23.82 34.72
N LEU A 153 -0.20 -22.77 34.84
CA LEU A 153 0.10 -21.87 33.70
C LEU A 153 0.94 -22.54 32.61
N GLU A 154 1.64 -23.64 32.94
CA GLU A 154 2.40 -24.43 31.97
C GLU A 154 1.52 -25.01 30.87
N ASP A 155 0.24 -25.25 31.16
CA ASP A 155 -0.74 -25.74 30.19
C ASP A 155 -1.11 -24.69 29.13
N TYR A 156 -0.83 -23.41 29.41
CA TYR A 156 -1.15 -22.27 28.54
C TYR A 156 0.08 -21.69 27.86
N LEU A 157 1.16 -21.48 28.61
CA LEU A 157 2.30 -20.65 28.20
C LEU A 157 3.38 -21.46 27.47
N GLN A 158 3.05 -22.17 26.40
CA GLN A 158 4.03 -22.99 25.66
C GLN A 158 5.19 -22.17 25.07
#